data_AF-A0A371YPK6-F1
#
_entry.id   AF-A0A371YPK6-F1
#
_cell.length_a   1.000
_cell.length_b   1.000
_cell.length_c   1.000
_cell.angle_alpha   90.00
_cell.angle_beta   90.00
_cell.angle_gamma   90.00
#
_symmetry.space_group_name_H-M   'P 1'
#
loop_
_entity.id
_entity.type
_entity.pdbx_description
1 polymer ?
#
loop_
_entity_poly.entity_id
_entity_poly.type
_entity_poly.pdbx_seq_one_letter_code
_entity_poly.pdbx_strand_id
1 'polypeptide(L)'
;MKESIFKLAQHIEQLSSLFQAGKSIQAQQYFSQLTLTEQDDLEGWMAHQLLQSPKNKQDLPEVVSLHIAAWQAYYQHQYIDAHAIFAQILMQQDWQNLVPTAALGLAKVYTRTGHWHAARAWAIYYLSLARQYLHHFDVAKGYGALAEVFLRANYPQEALACFQTAYHLMPVGHGQQARQYNFMASALMRNGEYDRAEDLLHASRQISRQQLQKDEHDQDAHLSFLHSTMRFCWLHMLRSGEYKHALADEFAERMMKGNRIEKGLNAMPFGMMRVAYGTSCLMSGYQSLGQEQLNLAKDIFGQNMLMEYQWVLRIFSHHPNTESQICLKSLQPVFDLQVIDPPENPQVLDYTWQKPILNNQGFHALTASYQQHTDIVDLWRLFFI
;
A
#
# COMPACT_ATOMS: atom_id res chain seq x y z
N MET A 1 36.28 -19.65 2.63
CA MET A 1 35.01 -19.65 3.38
C MET A 1 34.85 -18.38 4.23
N LYS A 2 35.74 -18.07 5.20
CA LYS A 2 35.64 -16.81 5.99
C LYS A 2 35.79 -15.52 5.16
N GLU A 3 36.63 -15.54 4.13
CA GLU A 3 36.88 -14.38 3.27
C GLU A 3 35.71 -14.06 2.31
N SER A 4 34.98 -15.07 1.84
CA SER A 4 33.80 -14.84 0.98
C SER A 4 32.58 -14.38 1.77
N ILE A 5 32.42 -14.83 3.03
CA ILE A 5 31.38 -14.33 3.93
C ILE A 5 31.58 -12.84 4.23
N PHE A 6 32.82 -12.39 4.44
CA PHE A 6 33.11 -10.98 4.72
C PHE A 6 32.84 -10.08 3.50
N LYS A 7 33.23 -10.53 2.30
CA LYS A 7 32.90 -9.85 1.03
C LYS A 7 31.39 -9.75 0.81
N LEU A 8 30.65 -10.85 1.00
CA LEU A 8 29.20 -10.86 0.88
C LEU A 8 28.54 -9.87 1.84
N ALA A 9 28.99 -9.84 3.11
CA ALA A 9 28.50 -8.88 4.09
C ALA A 9 28.75 -7.43 3.67
N GLN A 10 29.92 -7.12 3.10
CA GLN A 10 30.25 -5.79 2.59
C GLN A 10 29.35 -5.39 1.40
N HIS A 11 29.06 -6.32 0.48
CA HIS A 11 28.13 -6.06 -0.63
C HIS A 11 26.69 -5.83 -0.14
N ILE A 12 26.24 -6.63 0.82
CA ILE A 12 24.93 -6.47 1.48
C ILE A 12 24.85 -5.11 2.18
N GLU A 13 25.88 -4.70 2.92
CA GLU A 13 25.92 -3.41 3.61
C GLU A 13 25.87 -2.25 2.62
N GLN A 14 26.67 -2.31 1.54
CA GLN A 14 26.70 -1.29 0.50
C GLN A 14 25.34 -1.19 -0.21
N LEU A 15 24.76 -2.31 -0.65
CA LEU A 15 23.45 -2.32 -1.30
C LEU A 15 22.34 -1.89 -0.33
N SER A 16 22.39 -2.31 0.94
CA SER A 16 21.46 -1.86 1.99
C SER A 16 21.50 -0.35 2.15
N SER A 17 22.70 0.24 2.25
CA SER A 17 22.88 1.68 2.37
C SER A 17 22.34 2.42 1.14
N LEU A 18 22.58 1.89 -0.06
CA LEU A 18 22.06 2.48 -1.29
C LEU A 18 20.53 2.41 -1.36
N PHE A 19 19.93 1.27 -1.03
CA PHE A 19 18.46 1.14 -0.98
C PHE A 19 17.83 2.01 0.11
N GLN A 20 18.42 2.03 1.31
CA GLN A 20 17.99 2.92 2.39
C GLN A 20 18.01 4.36 1.89
N ALA A 21 19.10 4.80 1.26
CA ALA A 21 19.23 6.14 0.70
C ALA A 21 18.38 6.41 -0.57
N GLY A 22 17.54 5.46 -1.02
CA GLY A 22 16.70 5.61 -2.22
C GLY A 22 17.50 5.69 -3.53
N LYS A 23 18.73 5.20 -3.53
CA LYS A 23 19.68 5.25 -4.66
C LYS A 23 19.61 3.99 -5.50
N SER A 24 18.42 3.62 -5.96
CA SER A 24 18.16 2.36 -6.67
C SER A 24 19.01 2.21 -7.94
N ILE A 25 19.28 3.30 -8.67
CA ILE A 25 20.16 3.30 -9.85
C ILE A 25 21.60 2.95 -9.46
N GLN A 26 22.10 3.54 -8.38
CA GLN A 26 23.46 3.30 -7.91
C GLN A 26 23.57 1.87 -7.33
N ALA A 27 22.50 1.36 -6.73
CA ALA A 27 22.42 -0.05 -6.30
C ALA A 27 22.47 -1.00 -7.50
N GLN A 28 21.72 -0.73 -8.58
CA GLN A 28 21.75 -1.51 -9.80
C GLN A 28 23.12 -1.44 -10.51
N GLN A 29 23.70 -0.24 -10.60
CA GLN A 29 25.04 -0.04 -11.17
C GLN A 29 26.08 -0.81 -10.35
N TYR A 30 26.04 -0.70 -9.02
CA TYR A 30 26.92 -1.44 -8.13
C TYR A 30 26.76 -2.96 -8.33
N PHE A 31 25.52 -3.46 -8.32
CA PHE A 31 25.24 -4.88 -8.54
C PHE A 31 25.76 -5.38 -9.90
N SER A 32 25.56 -4.59 -10.96
CA SER A 32 26.02 -4.92 -12.32
C SER A 32 27.54 -4.98 -12.47
N GLN A 33 28.29 -4.34 -11.56
CA GLN A 33 29.76 -4.35 -11.53
C GLN A 33 30.34 -5.55 -10.78
N LEU A 34 29.51 -6.30 -10.05
CA LEU A 34 29.93 -7.51 -9.34
C LEU A 34 30.17 -8.67 -10.33
N THR A 35 31.00 -9.63 -9.94
CA THR A 35 31.18 -10.86 -10.72
C THR A 35 29.88 -11.68 -10.74
N LEU A 36 29.70 -12.54 -11.75
CA LEU A 36 28.50 -13.41 -11.83
C LEU A 36 28.31 -14.24 -10.55
N THR A 37 29.40 -14.76 -9.97
CA THR A 37 29.36 -15.50 -8.70
C THR A 37 28.91 -14.63 -7.53
N GLU A 38 29.41 -13.39 -7.42
CA GLU A 38 28.98 -12.45 -6.38
C GLU A 38 27.51 -12.01 -6.58
N GLN A 39 27.05 -11.89 -7.83
CA GLN A 39 25.65 -11.61 -8.17
C GLN A 39 24.74 -12.78 -7.78
N ASP A 40 25.14 -14.01 -8.08
CA ASP A 40 24.41 -15.22 -7.71
C ASP A 40 24.32 -15.35 -6.16
N ASP A 41 25.42 -15.09 -5.45
CA ASP A 41 25.46 -15.09 -3.98
C ASP A 41 24.53 -14.02 -3.35
N LEU A 42 24.32 -12.90 -4.05
CA LEU A 42 23.46 -11.79 -3.62
C LEU A 42 22.01 -11.90 -4.12
N GLU A 43 21.72 -12.78 -5.07
CA GLU A 43 20.40 -12.86 -5.73
C GLU A 43 19.30 -13.10 -4.69
N GLY A 44 19.55 -13.95 -3.71
CA GLY A 44 18.63 -14.23 -2.60
C GLY A 44 18.35 -13.02 -1.71
N TRP A 45 19.40 -12.28 -1.35
CA TRP A 45 19.28 -11.07 -0.53
C TRP A 45 18.61 -9.92 -1.31
N MET A 46 18.96 -9.76 -2.58
CA MET A 46 18.32 -8.80 -3.50
C MET A 46 16.85 -9.14 -3.70
N ALA A 47 16.51 -10.41 -3.90
CA ALA A 47 15.14 -10.89 -3.98
C ALA A 47 14.37 -10.61 -2.67
N HIS A 48 15.02 -10.72 -1.51
CA HIS A 48 14.46 -10.31 -0.22
C HIS A 48 14.20 -8.79 -0.16
N GLN A 49 15.14 -7.94 -0.58
CA GLN A 49 14.94 -6.48 -0.54
C GLN A 49 13.94 -5.97 -1.59
N LEU A 50 13.99 -6.54 -2.79
CA LEU A 50 13.20 -6.12 -3.95
C LEU A 50 11.90 -6.91 -4.08
N LEU A 51 11.69 -7.92 -3.24
CA LEU A 51 10.55 -8.84 -3.24
C LEU A 51 10.35 -9.57 -4.57
N GLN A 52 11.43 -9.74 -5.33
CA GLN A 52 11.43 -10.45 -6.60
C GLN A 52 11.52 -11.96 -6.38
N SER A 53 11.08 -12.75 -7.37
CA SER A 53 11.31 -14.20 -7.34
C SER A 53 12.76 -14.48 -7.76
N PRO A 54 13.59 -15.07 -6.89
CA PRO A 54 14.94 -15.46 -7.26
C PRO A 54 14.89 -16.60 -8.26
N LYS A 55 15.87 -16.67 -9.18
CA LYS A 55 15.95 -17.73 -10.19
C LYS A 55 16.19 -19.09 -9.55
N ASN A 56 17.04 -19.15 -8.53
CA ASN A 56 17.34 -20.37 -7.77
C ASN A 56 16.73 -20.32 -6.36
N LYS A 57 15.48 -20.78 -6.23
CA LYS A 57 14.80 -20.86 -4.92
C LYS A 57 15.34 -21.98 -4.01
N GLN A 58 16.02 -22.98 -4.57
CA GLN A 58 16.42 -24.20 -3.86
C GLN A 58 17.54 -24.00 -2.85
N ASP A 59 18.36 -22.95 -3.01
CA ASP A 59 19.55 -22.72 -2.18
C ASP A 59 19.37 -21.62 -1.13
N LEU A 60 18.16 -21.04 -1.04
CA LEU A 60 17.89 -19.98 -0.07
C LEU A 60 17.66 -20.56 1.33
N PRO A 61 18.21 -19.93 2.39
CA PRO A 61 17.82 -20.25 3.75
C PRO A 61 16.30 -20.20 3.90
N GLU A 62 15.70 -21.21 4.55
CA GLU A 62 14.24 -21.34 4.71
C GLU A 62 13.59 -20.04 5.22
N VAL A 63 14.28 -19.38 6.16
CA VAL A 63 13.90 -18.11 6.79
C VAL A 63 13.75 -16.97 5.78
N VAL A 64 14.63 -16.89 4.77
CA VAL A 64 14.58 -15.88 3.69
C VAL A 64 13.47 -16.22 2.69
N SER A 65 13.31 -17.51 2.37
CA SER A 65 12.25 -17.99 1.50
C SER A 65 10.86 -17.69 2.06
N LEU A 66 10.63 -17.92 3.36
CA LEU A 66 9.37 -17.61 4.05
C LEU A 66 9.08 -16.10 4.02
N HIS A 67 10.08 -15.26 4.27
CA HIS A 67 9.94 -13.80 4.20
C HIS A 67 9.46 -13.35 2.81
N ILE A 68 10.17 -13.79 1.75
CA ILE A 68 9.84 -13.42 0.36
C ILE A 68 8.43 -13.90 0.03
N ALA A 69 8.09 -15.14 0.38
CA ALA A 69 6.78 -15.72 0.13
C ALA A 69 5.66 -14.92 0.82
N ALA A 70 5.86 -14.51 2.09
CA ALA A 70 4.87 -13.74 2.84
C ALA A 70 4.55 -12.39 2.20
N TRP A 71 5.58 -11.62 1.82
CA TRP A 71 5.38 -10.35 1.15
C TRP A 71 4.86 -10.50 -0.27
N GLN A 72 5.30 -11.52 -1.02
CA GLN A 72 4.75 -11.80 -2.34
C GLN A 72 3.25 -12.10 -2.26
N ALA A 73 2.83 -12.96 -1.34
CA ALA A 73 1.41 -13.21 -1.08
C ALA A 73 0.67 -11.91 -0.74
N TYR A 74 1.24 -11.06 0.13
CA TYR A 74 0.65 -9.76 0.48
C TYR A 74 0.47 -8.84 -0.74
N TYR A 75 1.51 -8.65 -1.57
CA TYR A 75 1.45 -7.78 -2.75
C TYR A 75 0.65 -8.36 -3.90
N GLN A 76 0.43 -9.68 -3.92
CA GLN A 76 -0.51 -10.36 -4.82
C GLN A 76 -1.94 -10.39 -4.27
N HIS A 77 -2.18 -9.72 -3.13
CA HIS A 77 -3.47 -9.60 -2.46
C HIS A 77 -4.01 -10.92 -1.90
N GLN A 78 -3.15 -11.90 -1.68
CA GLN A 78 -3.44 -13.18 -1.01
C GLN A 78 -3.25 -13.02 0.51
N TYR A 79 -4.11 -12.22 1.13
CA TYR A 79 -3.91 -11.81 2.54
C TYR A 79 -4.01 -12.96 3.55
N ILE A 80 -4.78 -14.01 3.23
CA ILE A 80 -4.92 -15.20 4.08
C ILE A 80 -3.63 -16.02 4.05
N ASP A 81 -3.05 -16.22 2.87
CA ASP A 81 -1.78 -16.92 2.72
C ASP A 81 -0.65 -16.11 3.36
N ALA A 82 -0.63 -14.80 3.13
CA ALA A 82 0.33 -13.90 3.77
C ALA A 82 0.23 -13.96 5.31
N HIS A 83 -0.98 -13.97 5.86
CA HIS A 83 -1.22 -14.15 7.30
C HIS A 83 -0.58 -15.44 7.81
N ALA A 84 -0.91 -16.57 7.18
CA ALA A 84 -0.43 -17.88 7.60
C ALA A 84 1.10 -17.97 7.57
N ILE A 85 1.74 -17.42 6.54
CA ILE A 85 3.20 -17.43 6.42
C ILE A 85 3.84 -16.49 7.46
N PHE A 86 3.32 -15.28 7.68
CA PHE A 86 3.84 -14.39 8.74
C PHE A 86 3.65 -15.00 10.14
N ALA A 87 2.54 -15.70 10.38
CA ALA A 87 2.32 -16.43 11.62
C ALA A 87 3.34 -17.57 11.80
N GLN A 88 3.65 -18.31 10.73
CA GLN A 88 4.66 -19.37 10.75
C GLN A 88 6.05 -18.82 11.11
N ILE A 89 6.42 -17.63 10.60
CA ILE A 89 7.69 -16.97 10.94
C ILE A 89 7.82 -16.75 12.45
N LEU A 90 6.74 -16.41 13.15
CA LEU A 90 6.74 -16.20 14.59
C LEU A 90 6.95 -17.49 15.41
N MET A 91 6.73 -18.67 14.81
CA MET A 91 6.87 -19.97 15.47
C MET A 91 8.29 -20.57 15.33
N GLN A 92 9.16 -19.96 14.52
CA GLN A 92 10.52 -20.48 14.26
C GLN A 92 11.47 -20.24 15.43
N GLN A 93 12.42 -21.14 15.69
CA GLN A 93 13.35 -21.04 16.83
C GLN A 93 14.27 -19.81 16.75
N ASP A 94 14.67 -19.39 15.54
CA ASP A 94 15.53 -18.22 15.28
C ASP A 94 14.75 -16.96 14.85
N TRP A 95 13.50 -16.81 15.31
CA TRP A 95 12.59 -15.73 14.92
C TRP A 95 13.12 -14.31 15.22
N GLN A 96 14.05 -14.15 16.16
CA GLN A 96 14.50 -12.85 16.71
C GLN A 96 14.98 -11.83 15.66
N ASN A 97 15.53 -12.27 14.53
CA ASN A 97 15.93 -11.38 13.44
C ASN A 97 14.80 -11.06 12.45
N LEU A 98 13.73 -11.87 12.43
CA LEU A 98 12.59 -11.70 11.53
C LEU A 98 11.37 -11.08 12.18
N VAL A 99 11.34 -10.97 13.51
CA VAL A 99 10.22 -10.38 14.27
C VAL A 99 9.75 -9.05 13.69
N PRO A 100 10.64 -8.09 13.37
CA PRO A 100 10.18 -6.80 12.85
C PRO A 100 9.43 -6.95 11.53
N THR A 101 9.88 -7.86 10.66
CA THR A 101 9.19 -8.14 9.40
C THR A 101 7.83 -8.75 9.64
N ALA A 102 7.75 -9.83 10.43
CA ALA A 102 6.48 -10.50 10.71
C ALA A 102 5.48 -9.56 11.39
N ALA A 103 5.96 -8.71 12.32
CA ALA A 103 5.14 -7.71 12.98
C ALA A 103 4.56 -6.68 11.99
N LEU A 104 5.40 -6.10 11.13
CA LEU A 104 4.93 -5.17 10.10
C LEU A 104 4.00 -5.85 9.08
N GLY A 105 4.32 -7.09 8.71
CA GLY A 105 3.53 -7.91 7.81
C GLY A 105 2.13 -8.17 8.33
N LEU A 106 2.01 -8.67 9.57
CA LEU A 106 0.72 -8.89 10.24
C LEU A 106 -0.05 -7.59 10.43
N ALA A 107 0.61 -6.48 10.81
CA ALA A 107 -0.03 -5.17 10.88
C ALA A 107 -0.69 -4.80 9.54
N LYS A 108 0.04 -4.94 8.43
CA LYS A 108 -0.49 -4.64 7.09
C LYS A 108 -1.59 -5.61 6.65
N VAL A 109 -1.44 -6.91 6.90
CA VAL A 109 -2.47 -7.91 6.60
C VAL A 109 -3.76 -7.56 7.34
N TYR A 110 -3.71 -7.35 8.65
CA TYR A 110 -4.88 -6.97 9.44
C TYR A 110 -5.49 -5.63 9.00
N THR A 111 -4.65 -4.69 8.55
CA THR A 111 -5.12 -3.44 7.93
C THR A 111 -5.92 -3.71 6.65
N ARG A 112 -5.48 -4.68 5.83
CA ARG A 112 -6.14 -5.12 4.56
C ARG A 112 -7.29 -6.09 4.74
N THR A 113 -7.48 -6.65 5.92
CA THR A 113 -8.58 -7.59 6.22
C THR A 113 -9.62 -7.02 7.18
N GLY A 114 -9.44 -5.79 7.68
CA GLY A 114 -10.45 -5.11 8.51
C GLY A 114 -10.30 -5.37 10.01
N HIS A 115 -9.20 -6.00 10.42
CA HIS A 115 -8.89 -6.33 11.82
C HIS A 115 -8.12 -5.18 12.46
N TRP A 116 -8.68 -3.97 12.47
CA TRP A 116 -7.91 -2.75 12.76
C TRP A 116 -7.39 -2.66 14.20
N HIS A 117 -8.08 -3.27 15.17
CA HIS A 117 -7.54 -3.38 16.52
C HIS A 117 -6.24 -4.19 16.54
N ALA A 118 -6.25 -5.37 15.93
CA ALA A 118 -5.07 -6.22 15.79
C ALA A 118 -3.96 -5.53 14.97
N ALA A 119 -4.34 -4.86 13.88
CA ALA A 119 -3.40 -4.12 13.04
C ALA A 119 -2.63 -3.05 13.82
N ARG A 120 -3.34 -2.27 14.63
CA ARG A 120 -2.73 -1.28 15.53
C ARG A 120 -1.80 -1.94 16.53
N ALA A 121 -2.23 -3.02 17.19
CA ALA A 121 -1.41 -3.71 18.18
C ALA A 121 -0.06 -4.17 17.59
N TRP A 122 -0.10 -4.77 16.39
CA TRP A 122 1.11 -5.17 15.67
C TRP A 122 1.95 -3.99 15.17
N ALA A 123 1.35 -2.89 14.74
CA ALA A 123 2.10 -1.69 14.35
C ALA A 123 2.84 -1.06 15.55
N ILE A 124 2.20 -1.02 16.72
CA ILE A 124 2.81 -0.57 17.98
C ILE A 124 3.95 -1.51 18.40
N TYR A 125 3.77 -2.82 18.25
CA TYR A 125 4.81 -3.81 18.50
C TYR A 125 6.00 -3.68 17.54
N TYR A 126 5.75 -3.47 16.26
CA TYR A 126 6.80 -3.16 15.30
C TYR A 126 7.57 -1.88 15.66
N LEU A 127 6.86 -0.82 16.08
CA LEU A 127 7.48 0.43 16.52
C LEU A 127 8.39 0.26 17.73
N SER A 128 8.03 -0.59 18.69
CA SER A 128 8.90 -0.85 19.84
C SER A 128 10.18 -1.56 19.45
N LEU A 129 10.08 -2.54 18.55
CA LEU A 129 11.25 -3.24 18.01
C LEU A 129 12.14 -2.26 17.25
N ALA A 130 11.57 -1.48 16.33
CA ALA A 130 12.32 -0.49 15.53
C ALA A 130 13.07 0.53 16.40
N ARG A 131 12.47 0.95 17.53
CA ARG A 131 13.11 1.85 18.50
C ARG A 131 14.22 1.16 19.30
N GLN A 132 14.02 -0.08 19.72
CA GLN A 132 15.06 -0.84 20.45
C GLN A 132 16.34 -1.00 19.62
N TYR A 133 16.20 -1.18 18.30
CA TYR A 133 17.33 -1.33 17.39
C TYR A 133 17.84 -0.01 16.76
N LEU A 134 17.32 1.16 17.19
CA LEU A 134 17.68 2.49 16.69
C LEU A 134 17.57 2.67 15.16
N HIS A 135 16.66 1.94 14.51
CA HIS A 135 16.47 2.02 13.06
C HIS A 135 15.49 3.14 12.69
N HIS A 136 15.99 4.38 12.54
CA HIS A 136 15.17 5.56 12.24
C HIS A 136 14.21 5.36 11.06
N PHE A 137 14.66 4.68 10.00
CA PHE A 137 13.83 4.39 8.83
C PHE A 137 12.68 3.42 9.15
N ASP A 138 12.92 2.42 9.98
CA ASP A 138 11.89 1.46 10.41
C ASP A 138 10.90 2.11 11.39
N VAL A 139 11.35 3.07 12.21
CA VAL A 139 10.44 3.89 13.02
C VAL A 139 9.49 4.69 12.10
N ALA A 140 10.01 5.29 11.02
CA ALA A 140 9.17 6.00 10.05
C ALA A 140 8.17 5.05 9.35
N LYS A 141 8.59 3.83 8.96
CA LYS A 141 7.68 2.80 8.43
C LYS A 141 6.58 2.43 9.42
N GLY A 142 6.92 2.33 10.71
CA GLY A 142 5.97 1.95 11.75
C GLY A 142 4.89 3.01 11.93
N TYR A 143 5.26 4.29 11.92
CA TYR A 143 4.28 5.38 11.90
C TYR A 143 3.44 5.39 10.62
N GLY A 144 4.04 5.10 9.46
CA GLY A 144 3.29 4.96 8.21
C GLY A 144 2.26 3.83 8.26
N ALA A 145 2.62 2.67 8.80
CA ALA A 145 1.68 1.55 8.97
C ALA A 145 0.55 1.89 9.94
N LEU A 146 0.88 2.55 11.06
CA LEU A 146 -0.11 3.00 12.04
C LEU A 146 -1.06 4.06 11.45
N ALA A 147 -0.52 4.99 10.66
CA ALA A 147 -1.32 5.98 9.96
C ALA A 147 -2.29 5.33 8.97
N GLU A 148 -1.86 4.32 8.21
CA GLU A 148 -2.74 3.56 7.31
C GLU A 148 -3.90 2.87 8.06
N VAL A 149 -3.65 2.33 9.26
CA VAL A 149 -4.70 1.75 10.13
C VAL A 149 -5.72 2.82 10.49
N PHE A 150 -5.28 3.96 11.02
CA PHE A 150 -6.18 5.04 11.42
C PHE A 150 -6.93 5.62 10.25
N LEU A 151 -6.25 5.83 9.13
CA LEU A 151 -6.87 6.34 7.92
C LEU A 151 -8.06 5.43 7.60
N ARG A 152 -7.85 4.12 7.42
CA ARG A 152 -8.91 3.15 7.12
C ARG A 152 -9.98 3.01 8.19
N ALA A 153 -9.62 3.19 9.45
CA ALA A 153 -10.58 3.18 10.55
C ALA A 153 -11.37 4.50 10.68
N ASN A 154 -11.19 5.44 9.75
CA ASN A 154 -11.78 6.77 9.73
C ASN A 154 -11.37 7.66 10.92
N TYR A 155 -10.08 7.65 11.23
CA TYR A 155 -9.42 8.55 12.17
C TYR A 155 -8.38 9.41 11.42
N PRO A 156 -8.82 10.30 10.51
CA PRO A 156 -7.93 11.03 9.61
C PRO A 156 -7.00 12.04 10.30
N GLN A 157 -7.40 12.61 11.45
CA GLN A 157 -6.53 13.50 12.22
C GLN A 157 -5.34 12.74 12.82
N GLU A 158 -5.60 11.57 13.41
CA GLU A 158 -4.58 10.68 13.95
C GLU A 158 -3.68 10.11 12.85
N ALA A 159 -4.27 9.77 11.70
CA ALA A 159 -3.52 9.36 10.53
C ALA A 159 -2.58 10.46 10.03
N LEU A 160 -3.08 11.70 9.88
CA LEU A 160 -2.27 12.83 9.41
C LEU A 160 -1.06 13.07 10.31
N ALA A 161 -1.27 13.06 11.63
CA ALA A 161 -0.19 13.33 12.56
C ALA A 161 0.83 12.17 12.64
N CYS A 162 0.40 10.92 12.43
CA CYS A 162 1.31 9.79 12.21
C CYS A 162 2.11 9.95 10.90
N PHE A 163 1.47 10.34 9.79
CA PHE A 163 2.17 10.57 8.51
C PHE A 163 3.18 11.74 8.60
N GLN A 164 2.83 12.83 9.30
CA GLN A 164 3.76 13.93 9.56
C GLN A 164 4.96 13.48 10.38
N THR A 165 4.72 12.67 11.42
CA THR A 165 5.80 12.09 12.24
C THR A 165 6.70 11.20 11.39
N ALA A 166 6.13 10.31 10.56
CA ALA A 166 6.88 9.49 9.62
C ALA A 166 7.73 10.35 8.68
N TYR A 167 7.13 11.39 8.09
CA TYR A 167 7.80 12.31 7.18
C TYR A 167 9.03 12.99 7.81
N HIS A 168 8.90 13.51 9.04
CA HIS A 168 10.01 14.17 9.73
C HIS A 168 11.12 13.22 10.20
N LEU A 169 10.81 11.92 10.34
CA LEU A 169 11.79 10.90 10.71
C LEU A 169 12.50 10.26 9.51
N MET A 170 11.99 10.44 8.29
CA MET A 170 12.69 9.97 7.10
C MET A 170 13.98 10.77 6.89
N PRO A 171 15.11 10.11 6.58
CA PRO A 171 16.33 10.86 6.33
C PRO A 171 16.25 11.64 5.00
N VAL A 172 17.03 12.72 4.90
CA VAL A 172 17.03 13.62 3.74
C VAL A 172 17.51 12.86 2.49
N GLY A 173 16.91 13.16 1.33
CA GLY A 173 17.32 12.58 0.04
C GLY A 173 16.68 11.23 -0.32
N HIS A 174 15.73 10.74 0.48
CA HIS A 174 15.04 9.49 0.20
C HIS A 174 13.93 9.72 -0.85
N GLY A 175 13.90 8.89 -1.91
CA GLY A 175 12.90 8.94 -3.01
C GLY A 175 11.43 8.76 -2.58
N GLN A 176 11.15 8.63 -1.29
CA GLN A 176 9.82 8.41 -0.72
C GLN A 176 9.06 9.72 -0.41
N GLN A 177 9.64 10.90 -0.65
CA GLN A 177 9.00 12.19 -0.34
C GLN A 177 7.65 12.36 -1.07
N ALA A 178 7.60 12.08 -2.38
CA ALA A 178 6.37 12.14 -3.16
C ALA A 178 5.28 11.22 -2.58
N ARG A 179 5.69 10.00 -2.19
CA ARG A 179 4.79 9.03 -1.57
C ARG A 179 4.21 9.54 -0.24
N GLN A 180 5.00 10.17 0.62
CA GLN A 180 4.49 10.73 1.88
C GLN A 180 3.52 11.89 1.65
N TYR A 181 3.76 12.73 0.64
CA TYR A 181 2.81 13.78 0.27
C TYR A 181 1.47 13.20 -0.15
N ASN A 182 1.46 12.10 -0.90
CA ASN A 182 0.22 11.39 -1.23
C ASN A 182 -0.52 10.88 0.00
N PHE A 183 0.18 10.35 1.00
CA PHE A 183 -0.43 9.85 2.22
C PHE A 183 -0.98 10.98 3.12
N MET A 184 -0.25 12.09 3.25
CA MET A 184 -0.77 13.25 3.98
C MET A 184 -1.96 13.88 3.25
N ALA A 185 -1.92 13.97 1.92
CA ALA A 185 -3.04 14.44 1.12
C ALA A 185 -4.29 13.57 1.34
N SER A 186 -4.15 12.25 1.39
CA SER A 186 -5.24 11.33 1.75
C SER A 186 -5.94 11.73 3.05
N ALA A 187 -5.15 11.92 4.12
CA ALA A 187 -5.68 12.28 5.43
C ALA A 187 -6.34 13.68 5.41
N LEU A 188 -5.73 14.65 4.74
CA LEU A 188 -6.28 16.01 4.58
C LEU A 188 -7.60 16.00 3.80
N MET A 189 -7.71 15.23 2.72
CA MET A 189 -8.95 15.09 1.96
C MET A 189 -10.08 14.52 2.83
N ARG A 190 -9.77 13.56 3.72
CA ARG A 190 -10.75 13.03 4.68
C ARG A 190 -11.14 14.01 5.78
N ASN A 191 -10.24 14.94 6.13
CA ASN A 191 -10.57 16.07 7.02
C ASN A 191 -11.35 17.19 6.31
N GLY A 192 -11.56 17.11 4.98
CA GLY A 192 -12.16 18.20 4.21
C GLY A 192 -11.20 19.35 3.89
N GLU A 193 -9.91 19.19 4.16
CA GLU A 193 -8.86 20.19 3.93
C GLU A 193 -8.34 20.13 2.47
N TYR A 194 -9.24 20.31 1.51
CA TYR A 194 -8.98 20.01 0.10
C TYR A 194 -7.86 20.85 -0.52
N ASP A 195 -7.79 22.15 -0.24
CA ASP A 195 -6.76 23.01 -0.84
C ASP A 195 -5.35 22.59 -0.35
N ARG A 196 -5.20 22.27 0.94
CA ARG A 196 -3.93 21.75 1.48
C ARG A 196 -3.56 20.39 0.89
N ALA A 197 -4.56 19.53 0.65
CA ALA A 197 -4.32 18.25 -0.01
C ALA A 197 -3.87 18.45 -1.45
N GLU A 198 -4.52 19.34 -2.19
CA GLU A 198 -4.20 19.67 -3.58
C GLU A 198 -2.76 20.17 -3.74
N ASP A 199 -2.32 21.07 -2.84
CA ASP A 199 -0.93 21.55 -2.80
C ASP A 199 0.09 20.39 -2.65
N LEU A 200 -0.17 19.45 -1.72
CA LEU A 200 0.70 18.29 -1.52
C LEU A 200 0.69 17.36 -2.73
N LEU A 201 -0.46 17.16 -3.38
CA LEU A 201 -0.54 16.34 -4.59
C LEU A 201 0.21 16.98 -5.75
N HIS A 202 0.14 18.31 -5.91
CA HIS A 202 0.94 19.04 -6.90
C HIS A 202 2.43 18.82 -6.66
N ALA A 203 2.88 19.00 -5.41
CA ALA A 203 4.27 18.77 -5.03
C ALA A 203 4.70 17.32 -5.28
N SER A 204 3.87 16.34 -4.94
CA SER A 204 4.14 14.91 -5.23
C SER A 204 4.34 14.68 -6.72
N ARG A 205 3.45 15.19 -7.58
CA ARG A 205 3.54 14.99 -9.04
C ARG A 205 4.78 15.66 -9.62
N GLN A 206 5.10 16.87 -9.14
CA GLN A 206 6.31 17.57 -9.58
C GLN A 206 7.57 16.77 -9.27
N ILE A 207 7.71 16.28 -8.03
CA ILE A 207 8.85 15.45 -7.62
C ILE A 207 8.92 14.18 -8.48
N SER A 208 7.80 13.45 -8.60
CA SER A 208 7.74 12.23 -9.41
C SER A 208 8.12 12.48 -10.87
N ARG A 209 7.63 13.57 -11.49
CA ARG A 209 7.98 13.93 -12.88
C ARG A 209 9.45 14.24 -13.03
N GLN A 210 10.02 15.03 -12.13
CA GLN A 210 11.45 15.35 -12.17
C GLN A 210 12.30 14.08 -12.02
N GLN A 211 11.85 13.11 -11.24
CA GLN A 211 12.53 11.83 -11.08
C GLN A 211 12.37 10.96 -12.34
N LEU A 212 11.17 10.87 -12.91
CA LEU A 212 10.92 10.14 -14.17
C LEU A 212 11.63 10.74 -15.39
N GLN A 213 11.94 12.04 -15.37
CA GLN A 213 12.77 12.68 -16.40
C GLN A 213 14.24 12.27 -16.30
N LYS A 214 14.71 11.92 -15.09
CA LYS A 214 16.08 11.40 -14.87
C LYS A 214 16.16 9.90 -15.16
N ASP A 215 15.11 9.16 -14.80
CA ASP A 215 14.97 7.73 -15.04
C ASP A 215 13.51 7.37 -15.32
N GLU A 216 13.20 7.12 -16.60
CA GLU A 216 11.84 6.80 -17.04
C GLU A 216 11.32 5.46 -16.47
N HIS A 217 12.21 4.61 -15.96
CA HIS A 217 11.90 3.31 -15.37
C HIS A 217 11.87 3.34 -13.83
N ASP A 218 11.97 4.52 -13.19
CA ASP A 218 11.86 4.65 -11.73
C ASP A 218 10.46 4.27 -11.24
N GLN A 219 10.35 3.06 -10.68
CA GLN A 219 9.09 2.49 -10.25
C GLN A 219 8.45 3.24 -9.08
N ASP A 220 9.24 3.76 -8.14
CA ASP A 220 8.73 4.51 -6.98
C ASP A 220 8.17 5.86 -7.40
N ALA A 221 8.88 6.54 -8.32
CA ALA A 221 8.41 7.78 -8.92
C ALA A 221 7.14 7.54 -9.73
N HIS A 222 7.10 6.47 -10.53
CA HIS A 222 5.93 6.07 -11.32
C HIS A 222 4.73 5.79 -10.42
N LEU A 223 4.87 4.95 -9.40
CA LEU A 223 3.78 4.63 -8.47
C LEU A 223 3.29 5.87 -7.72
N SER A 224 4.20 6.73 -7.24
CA SER A 224 3.85 7.98 -6.57
C SER A 224 3.11 8.94 -7.51
N PHE A 225 3.47 8.94 -8.80
CA PHE A 225 2.77 9.70 -9.82
C PHE A 225 1.36 9.16 -10.08
N LEU A 226 1.19 7.84 -10.20
CA LEU A 226 -0.12 7.21 -10.35
C LEU A 226 -1.03 7.50 -9.16
N HIS A 227 -0.49 7.36 -7.95
CA HIS A 227 -1.22 7.58 -6.72
C HIS A 227 -1.64 9.03 -6.50
N SER A 228 -0.80 10.00 -6.88
CA SER A 228 -1.15 11.42 -6.84
C SER A 228 -2.21 11.77 -7.89
N THR A 229 -2.06 11.27 -9.12
CA THR A 229 -3.02 11.46 -10.22
C THR A 229 -4.40 10.91 -9.85
N MET A 230 -4.42 9.70 -9.28
CA MET A 230 -5.64 9.07 -8.78
C MET A 230 -6.33 9.93 -7.72
N ARG A 231 -5.57 10.46 -6.74
CA ARG A 231 -6.13 11.33 -5.70
C ARG A 231 -6.63 12.66 -6.25
N PHE A 232 -5.93 13.26 -7.23
CA PHE A 232 -6.42 14.44 -7.94
C PHE A 232 -7.76 14.18 -8.63
N CYS A 233 -7.91 13.03 -9.29
CA CYS A 233 -9.16 12.62 -9.90
C CYS A 233 -10.31 12.61 -8.92
N TRP A 234 -10.08 12.02 -7.75
CA TRP A 234 -11.07 12.02 -6.68
C TRP A 234 -11.31 13.41 -6.10
N LEU A 235 -10.27 14.19 -5.86
CA LEU A 235 -10.37 15.55 -5.33
C LEU A 235 -11.26 16.44 -6.20
N HIS A 236 -11.01 16.47 -7.51
CA HIS A 236 -11.82 17.27 -8.43
C HIS A 236 -13.23 16.72 -8.56
N MET A 237 -13.40 15.41 -8.67
CA MET A 237 -14.73 14.80 -8.71
C MET A 237 -15.55 15.19 -7.46
N LEU A 238 -14.94 15.24 -6.28
CA LEU A 238 -15.60 15.69 -5.04
C LEU A 238 -15.92 17.19 -5.03
N ARG A 239 -15.07 18.03 -5.62
CA ARG A 239 -15.23 19.51 -5.59
C ARG A 239 -16.22 20.02 -6.63
N SER A 240 -16.17 19.51 -7.86
CA SER A 240 -16.94 20.05 -8.99
C SER A 240 -17.98 19.08 -9.53
N GLY A 241 -17.95 17.80 -9.13
CA GLY A 241 -18.71 16.73 -9.79
C GLY A 241 -18.10 16.28 -11.13
N GLU A 242 -17.00 16.90 -11.58
CA GLU A 242 -16.42 16.68 -12.91
C GLU A 242 -15.03 16.03 -12.83
N TYR A 243 -14.91 14.84 -13.43
CA TYR A 243 -13.64 14.11 -13.53
C TYR A 243 -12.66 14.69 -14.57
N LYS A 244 -13.18 15.36 -15.62
CA LYS A 244 -12.38 15.82 -16.78
C LYS A 244 -11.23 16.77 -16.40
N HIS A 245 -11.41 17.60 -15.38
CA HIS A 245 -10.38 18.54 -14.94
C HIS A 245 -9.14 17.85 -14.36
N ALA A 246 -9.30 16.68 -13.74
CA ALA A 246 -8.17 15.96 -13.16
C ALA A 246 -7.27 15.27 -14.19
N LEU A 247 -7.82 14.94 -15.37
CA LEU A 247 -7.08 14.39 -16.51
C LEU A 247 -6.52 15.45 -17.45
N ALA A 248 -6.56 16.74 -17.10
CA ALA A 248 -5.95 17.82 -17.91
C ALA A 248 -4.44 17.66 -18.12
N ASP A 249 -3.82 16.68 -17.45
CA ASP A 249 -2.48 16.21 -17.73
C ASP A 249 -2.46 15.16 -18.83
N GLU A 250 -1.80 15.47 -19.94
CA GLU A 250 -1.59 14.60 -21.11
C GLU A 250 -1.10 13.19 -20.73
N PHE A 251 -0.26 13.08 -19.69
CA PHE A 251 0.20 11.77 -19.22
C PHE A 251 -0.92 10.94 -18.60
N ALA A 252 -1.78 11.56 -17.79
CA ALA A 252 -2.93 10.91 -17.15
C ALA A 252 -3.98 10.50 -18.20
N GLU A 253 -4.25 11.38 -19.16
CA GLU A 253 -5.13 11.09 -20.29
C GLU A 253 -4.62 9.91 -21.12
N ARG A 254 -3.32 9.91 -21.46
CA ARG A 254 -2.67 8.80 -22.18
C ARG A 254 -2.76 7.49 -21.43
N MET A 255 -2.62 7.50 -20.10
CA MET A 255 -2.73 6.29 -19.28
C MET A 255 -4.15 5.73 -19.24
N MET A 256 -5.17 6.60 -19.22
CA MET A 256 -6.57 6.20 -19.19
C MET A 256 -7.13 5.86 -20.59
N LYS A 257 -6.37 6.11 -21.65
CA LYS A 257 -6.75 5.79 -23.02
C LYS A 257 -6.75 4.28 -23.26
N GLY A 258 -7.86 3.78 -23.82
CA GLY A 258 -8.04 2.37 -24.17
C GLY A 258 -8.38 1.45 -22.99
N ASN A 259 -8.46 0.16 -23.27
CA ASN A 259 -8.98 -0.88 -22.36
C ASN A 259 -7.85 -1.64 -21.64
N ARG A 260 -6.86 -0.90 -21.16
CA ARG A 260 -5.68 -1.46 -20.47
C ARG A 260 -6.07 -2.01 -19.09
N ILE A 261 -5.71 -3.27 -18.84
CA ILE A 261 -5.87 -3.95 -17.54
C ILE A 261 -4.51 -4.00 -16.85
N GLU A 262 -4.34 -3.18 -15.82
CA GLU A 262 -3.13 -3.18 -14.98
C GLU A 262 -3.19 -4.24 -13.88
N LYS A 263 -2.01 -4.73 -13.48
CA LYS A 263 -1.84 -5.75 -12.42
C LYS A 263 -0.80 -5.30 -11.40
N GLY A 264 -0.73 -6.02 -10.28
CA GLY A 264 0.26 -5.77 -9.22
C GLY A 264 0.10 -4.37 -8.60
N LEU A 265 1.21 -3.68 -8.36
CA LEU A 265 1.22 -2.38 -7.66
C LEU A 265 0.46 -1.28 -8.42
N ASN A 266 0.31 -1.39 -9.74
CA ASN A 266 -0.41 -0.44 -10.57
C ASN A 266 -1.94 -0.65 -10.54
N ALA A 267 -2.40 -1.86 -10.18
CA ALA A 267 -3.82 -2.21 -10.24
C ALA A 267 -4.67 -1.27 -9.38
N MET A 268 -4.20 -0.97 -8.16
CA MET A 268 -4.92 -0.09 -7.24
C MET A 268 -5.16 1.31 -7.85
N PRO A 269 -4.14 2.13 -8.16
CA PRO A 269 -4.38 3.49 -8.64
C PRO A 269 -5.15 3.52 -9.98
N PHE A 270 -4.92 2.55 -10.88
CA PHE A 270 -5.64 2.48 -12.14
C PHE A 270 -7.11 2.11 -11.97
N GLY A 271 -7.42 1.06 -11.20
CA GLY A 271 -8.80 0.67 -10.92
C GLY A 271 -9.55 1.81 -10.24
N MET A 272 -8.90 2.53 -9.32
CA MET A 272 -9.47 3.70 -8.64
C MET A 272 -9.79 4.85 -9.60
N MET A 273 -8.91 5.16 -10.55
CA MET A 273 -9.17 6.16 -11.59
C MET A 273 -10.34 5.74 -12.48
N ARG A 274 -10.43 4.46 -12.84
CA ARG A 274 -11.56 3.91 -13.61
C ARG A 274 -12.88 4.03 -12.84
N VAL A 275 -12.88 3.80 -11.53
CA VAL A 275 -14.07 4.00 -10.69
C VAL A 275 -14.51 5.46 -10.65
N ALA A 276 -13.58 6.38 -10.39
CA ALA A 276 -13.88 7.81 -10.38
C ALA A 276 -14.44 8.28 -11.73
N TYR A 277 -13.82 7.83 -12.84
CA TYR A 277 -14.30 8.17 -14.17
C TYR A 277 -15.69 7.58 -14.46
N GLY A 278 -15.87 6.29 -14.18
CA GLY A 278 -17.15 5.61 -14.37
C GLY A 278 -18.27 6.28 -13.60
N THR A 279 -18.02 6.58 -12.31
CA THR A 279 -18.99 7.24 -11.43
C THR A 279 -19.36 8.63 -11.94
N SER A 280 -18.38 9.46 -12.33
CA SER A 280 -18.64 10.80 -12.89
C SER A 280 -19.44 10.73 -14.20
N CYS A 281 -19.16 9.75 -15.07
CA CYS A 281 -19.94 9.51 -16.29
C CYS A 281 -21.40 9.15 -15.98
N LEU A 282 -21.64 8.24 -15.03
CA LEU A 282 -22.98 7.84 -14.63
C LEU A 282 -23.76 9.02 -14.03
N MET A 283 -23.13 9.82 -13.16
CA MET A 283 -23.71 11.03 -12.59
C MET A 283 -24.06 12.08 -13.66
N SER A 284 -23.28 12.13 -14.74
CA SER A 284 -23.50 13.04 -15.87
C SER A 284 -24.42 12.47 -16.97
N GLY A 285 -25.02 11.29 -16.75
CA GLY A 285 -25.94 10.65 -17.69
C GLY A 285 -25.30 9.82 -18.82
N TYR A 286 -23.96 9.70 -18.87
CA TYR A 286 -23.23 8.91 -19.87
C TYR A 286 -23.19 7.42 -19.50
N GLN A 287 -24.33 6.74 -19.61
CA GLN A 287 -24.53 5.39 -19.07
C GLN A 287 -23.55 4.33 -19.61
N SER A 288 -23.46 4.20 -20.94
CA SER A 288 -22.63 3.17 -21.58
C SER A 288 -21.14 3.34 -21.22
N LEU A 289 -20.63 4.57 -21.27
CA LEU A 289 -19.25 4.87 -20.93
C LEU A 289 -18.98 4.65 -19.44
N GLY A 290 -19.90 5.06 -18.57
CA GLY A 290 -19.79 4.82 -17.14
C GLY A 290 -19.67 3.33 -16.80
N GLN A 291 -20.53 2.50 -17.39
CA GLN A 291 -20.50 1.04 -17.21
C GLN A 291 -19.23 0.39 -17.76
N GLU A 292 -18.74 0.84 -18.93
CA GLU A 292 -17.47 0.36 -19.49
C GLU A 292 -16.30 0.61 -18.53
N GLN A 293 -16.19 1.82 -17.98
CA GLN A 293 -15.11 2.15 -17.04
C GLN A 293 -15.19 1.33 -15.76
N LEU A 294 -16.38 1.12 -15.20
CA LEU A 294 -16.57 0.27 -14.02
C LEU A 294 -16.26 -1.20 -14.31
N ASN A 295 -16.52 -1.69 -15.52
CA ASN A 295 -16.16 -3.06 -15.91
C ASN A 295 -14.63 -3.21 -15.99
N LEU A 296 -13.93 -2.23 -16.56
CA LEU A 296 -12.47 -2.21 -16.54
C LEU A 296 -11.92 -2.17 -15.10
N ALA A 297 -12.53 -1.37 -14.21
CA ALA A 297 -12.12 -1.35 -12.80
C ALA A 297 -12.28 -2.73 -12.13
N LYS A 298 -13.41 -3.39 -12.38
CA LYS A 298 -13.70 -4.75 -11.90
C LYS A 298 -12.64 -5.75 -12.37
N ASP A 299 -12.26 -5.69 -13.64
CA ASP A 299 -11.25 -6.58 -14.23
C ASP A 299 -9.84 -6.29 -13.70
N ILE A 300 -9.50 -5.02 -13.45
CA ILE A 300 -8.23 -4.59 -12.87
C ILE A 300 -8.09 -5.08 -11.42
N PHE A 301 -9.11 -4.86 -10.59
CA PHE A 301 -9.06 -5.32 -9.20
C PHE A 301 -9.04 -6.84 -9.11
N GLY A 302 -9.82 -7.50 -9.96
CA GLY A 302 -9.98 -8.95 -9.95
C GLY A 302 -10.48 -9.47 -8.59
N GLN A 303 -10.57 -10.79 -8.44
CA GLN A 303 -11.12 -11.38 -7.21
C GLN A 303 -10.16 -11.31 -6.01
N ASN A 304 -8.88 -11.05 -6.23
CA ASN A 304 -7.88 -11.02 -5.14
C ASN A 304 -7.89 -9.67 -4.39
N MET A 305 -8.23 -8.55 -5.05
CA MET A 305 -8.48 -7.28 -4.38
C MET A 305 -9.91 -7.24 -3.85
N LEU A 306 -10.20 -8.14 -2.90
CA LEU A 306 -11.54 -8.52 -2.47
C LEU A 306 -12.44 -7.32 -2.14
N MET A 307 -11.92 -6.34 -1.39
CA MET A 307 -12.72 -5.20 -0.99
C MET A 307 -12.97 -4.26 -2.16
N GLU A 308 -11.91 -3.85 -2.89
CA GLU A 308 -11.99 -3.02 -4.10
C GLU A 308 -12.98 -3.61 -5.12
N TYR A 309 -12.90 -4.91 -5.37
CA TYR A 309 -13.77 -5.64 -6.29
C TYR A 309 -15.23 -5.63 -5.83
N GLN A 310 -15.50 -5.98 -4.57
CA GLN A 310 -16.86 -5.97 -4.01
C GLN A 310 -17.47 -4.58 -4.01
N TRP A 311 -16.65 -3.56 -3.84
CA TRP A 311 -17.10 -2.18 -3.90
C TRP A 311 -17.47 -1.73 -5.32
N VAL A 312 -16.72 -2.14 -6.35
CA VAL A 312 -17.14 -1.91 -7.74
C VAL A 312 -18.47 -2.59 -8.04
N LEU A 313 -18.67 -3.82 -7.57
CA LEU A 313 -19.95 -4.53 -7.73
C LEU A 313 -21.12 -3.79 -7.06
N ARG A 314 -20.90 -3.14 -5.93
CA ARG A 314 -21.94 -2.34 -5.26
C ARG A 314 -22.30 -1.08 -6.02
N ILE A 315 -21.33 -0.42 -6.66
CA ILE A 315 -21.61 0.71 -7.55
C ILE A 315 -22.48 0.24 -8.73
N PHE A 316 -22.17 -0.93 -9.30
CA PHE A 316 -23.01 -1.55 -10.33
C PHE A 316 -24.44 -1.83 -9.86
N SER A 317 -24.61 -2.42 -8.66
CA SER A 317 -25.92 -2.85 -8.15
C SER A 317 -26.92 -1.71 -7.91
N HIS A 318 -26.42 -0.49 -7.73
CA HIS A 318 -27.26 0.68 -7.50
C HIS A 318 -27.70 1.38 -8.79
N HIS A 319 -27.29 0.86 -9.95
CA HIS A 319 -27.69 1.42 -11.24
C HIS A 319 -28.87 0.64 -11.84
N PRO A 320 -29.98 1.30 -12.28
CA PRO A 320 -31.26 0.67 -12.61
C PRO A 320 -31.30 -0.48 -13.63
N ASN A 321 -30.19 -0.83 -14.29
CA ASN A 321 -30.15 -1.85 -15.35
C ASN A 321 -28.98 -2.83 -15.21
N THR A 322 -28.39 -2.96 -14.01
CA THR A 322 -27.26 -3.87 -13.81
C THR A 322 -27.61 -5.01 -12.87
N GLU A 323 -27.64 -6.24 -13.38
CA GLU A 323 -27.61 -7.43 -12.54
C GLU A 323 -26.19 -7.62 -12.00
N SER A 324 -25.96 -7.28 -10.74
CA SER A 324 -24.73 -7.66 -10.05
C SER A 324 -25.06 -8.47 -8.80
N GLN A 325 -24.60 -9.72 -8.77
CA GLN A 325 -24.65 -10.53 -7.56
C GLN A 325 -23.50 -10.10 -6.63
N ILE A 326 -23.81 -9.32 -5.61
CA ILE A 326 -22.89 -9.09 -4.48
C ILE A 326 -22.74 -10.44 -3.76
N CYS A 327 -21.58 -11.09 -3.91
CA CYS A 327 -21.30 -12.35 -3.23
C CYS A 327 -20.49 -12.07 -1.97
N LEU A 328 -21.17 -11.91 -0.83
CA LEU A 328 -20.50 -11.76 0.47
C LEU A 328 -19.83 -13.05 0.94
N LYS A 329 -20.24 -14.22 0.41
CA LYS A 329 -19.64 -15.51 0.78
C LYS A 329 -18.14 -15.58 0.47
N SER A 330 -17.67 -14.89 -0.57
CA SER A 330 -16.23 -14.86 -0.88
C SER A 330 -15.40 -14.01 0.08
N LEU A 331 -16.03 -13.15 0.89
CA LEU A 331 -15.37 -12.38 1.95
C LEU A 331 -15.27 -13.14 3.27
N GLN A 332 -16.06 -14.20 3.44
CA GLN A 332 -16.15 -14.94 4.70
C GLN A 332 -14.77 -15.43 5.21
N PRO A 333 -13.85 -15.96 4.37
CA PRO A 333 -12.52 -16.33 4.86
C PRO A 333 -11.69 -15.17 5.41
N VAL A 334 -11.89 -13.95 4.88
CA VAL A 334 -11.24 -12.74 5.40
C VAL A 334 -11.83 -12.37 6.75
N PHE A 335 -13.15 -12.43 6.87
CA PHE A 335 -13.88 -12.10 8.08
C PHE A 335 -13.64 -13.07 9.24
N ASP A 336 -13.45 -14.35 8.93
CA ASP A 336 -13.19 -15.40 9.91
C ASP A 336 -11.70 -15.56 10.25
N LEU A 337 -10.84 -14.70 9.70
CA LEU A 337 -9.41 -14.75 9.91
C LEU A 337 -9.09 -14.68 11.41
N GLN A 338 -8.40 -15.71 11.90
CA GLN A 338 -8.04 -15.79 13.32
C GLN A 338 -6.94 -14.79 13.64
N VAL A 339 -7.26 -13.82 14.49
CA VAL A 339 -6.30 -12.83 14.97
C VAL A 339 -5.31 -13.50 15.93
N ILE A 340 -4.04 -13.20 15.71
CA ILE A 340 -2.93 -13.52 16.60
C ILE A 340 -2.52 -12.22 17.26
N ASP A 341 -2.43 -12.21 18.59
CA ASP A 341 -1.97 -11.03 19.34
C ASP A 341 -0.44 -10.92 19.32
N PRO A 342 0.13 -9.70 19.33
CA PRO A 342 1.56 -9.53 19.52
C PRO A 342 2.00 -9.99 20.92
N PRO A 343 3.30 -10.34 21.11
CA PRO A 343 3.89 -10.50 22.43
C PRO A 343 3.68 -9.24 23.30
N GLU A 344 3.75 -9.40 24.63
CA GLU A 344 3.35 -8.38 25.63
C GLU A 344 3.55 -6.92 25.22
N ASN A 345 2.54 -6.11 25.53
CA ASN A 345 2.37 -4.74 25.07
C ASN A 345 3.62 -3.89 25.37
N PRO A 346 4.39 -3.51 24.34
CA PRO A 346 5.62 -2.79 24.59
C PRO A 346 5.31 -1.39 25.11
N GLN A 347 6.13 -0.90 26.03
CA GLN A 347 6.02 0.46 26.54
C GLN A 347 6.34 1.47 25.43
N VAL A 348 5.33 1.80 24.62
CA VAL A 348 5.38 2.91 23.69
C VAL A 348 4.94 4.15 24.46
N LEU A 349 5.90 5.00 24.80
CA LEU A 349 5.70 6.25 25.57
C LEU A 349 4.78 7.28 24.87
N ASP A 350 4.48 7.09 23.58
CA ASP A 350 3.60 7.97 22.82
C ASP A 350 2.16 7.44 22.84
N TYR A 351 1.35 8.01 23.73
CA TYR A 351 -0.06 7.66 23.91
C TYR A 351 -1.00 8.39 22.94
N THR A 352 -0.50 9.30 22.11
CA THR A 352 -1.32 10.16 21.23
C THR A 352 -2.22 9.32 20.32
N TRP A 353 -1.76 8.13 19.95
CA TRP A 353 -2.37 7.21 18.99
C TRP A 353 -3.18 6.07 19.63
N GLN A 354 -3.25 6.02 20.95
CA GLN A 354 -3.98 4.96 21.66
C GLN A 354 -5.46 5.30 21.89
N LYS A 355 -5.86 6.57 21.67
CA LYS A 355 -7.22 7.08 21.88
C LYS A 355 -8.27 6.47 20.93
N PRO A 356 -7.99 6.25 19.62
CA PRO A 356 -8.99 5.69 18.70
C PRO A 356 -9.54 4.34 19.18
N ILE A 357 -10.86 4.19 19.17
CA ILE A 357 -11.52 2.92 19.49
C ILE A 357 -11.62 2.12 18.20
N LEU A 358 -10.78 1.10 18.08
CA LEU A 358 -10.71 0.21 16.93
C LEU A 358 -11.33 -1.14 17.26
N ASN A 359 -11.97 -1.75 16.27
CA ASN A 359 -12.50 -3.12 16.36
C ASN A 359 -11.87 -4.01 15.27
N ASN A 360 -12.15 -5.31 15.34
CA ASN A 360 -11.66 -6.30 14.37
C ASN A 360 -12.69 -6.64 13.28
N GLN A 361 -13.74 -5.84 13.14
CA GLN A 361 -14.86 -6.05 12.21
C GLN A 361 -15.01 -4.86 11.26
N GLY A 362 -13.91 -4.20 10.94
CA GLY A 362 -13.89 -2.94 10.20
C GLY A 362 -14.61 -3.06 8.85
N PHE A 363 -14.34 -4.11 8.07
CA PHE A 363 -15.03 -4.35 6.79
C PHE A 363 -16.43 -4.96 6.91
N HIS A 364 -16.74 -5.63 8.02
CA HIS A 364 -18.08 -6.17 8.26
C HIS A 364 -19.13 -5.06 8.33
N ALA A 365 -18.86 -4.03 9.15
CA ALA A 365 -19.76 -2.90 9.27
C ALA A 365 -20.04 -2.27 7.89
N LEU A 366 -19.00 -2.10 7.07
CA LEU A 366 -19.08 -1.41 5.77
C LEU A 366 -19.76 -2.24 4.68
N THR A 367 -19.70 -3.56 4.80
CA THR A 367 -20.37 -4.47 3.88
C THR A 367 -21.84 -4.71 4.27
N ALA A 368 -22.21 -4.52 5.54
CA ALA A 368 -23.57 -4.74 6.04
C ALA A 368 -24.48 -3.51 5.99
N SER A 369 -23.94 -2.28 5.98
CA SER A 369 -24.70 -1.09 6.41
C SER A 369 -25.37 -0.21 5.34
N TYR A 370 -25.24 -0.47 4.03
CA TYR A 370 -25.62 0.57 3.05
C TYR A 370 -26.52 0.10 1.90
N GLN A 371 -27.54 0.92 1.62
CA GLN A 371 -28.58 0.71 0.60
C GLN A 371 -28.70 1.86 -0.42
N GLN A 372 -27.95 2.97 -0.31
CA GLN A 372 -28.04 4.10 -1.24
C GLN A 372 -26.70 4.45 -1.92
N HIS A 373 -26.78 4.99 -3.15
CA HIS A 373 -25.61 5.32 -3.98
C HIS A 373 -24.69 6.39 -3.34
N THR A 374 -25.25 7.39 -2.67
CA THR A 374 -24.48 8.44 -1.96
C THR A 374 -23.66 7.87 -0.82
N ASP A 375 -24.22 6.91 -0.07
CA ASP A 375 -23.53 6.26 1.04
C ASP A 375 -22.33 5.42 0.57
N ILE A 376 -22.42 4.87 -0.64
CA ILE A 376 -21.32 4.14 -1.27
C ILE A 376 -20.20 5.11 -1.68
N VAL A 377 -20.51 6.28 -2.22
CA VAL A 377 -19.49 7.28 -2.57
C VAL A 377 -18.80 7.83 -1.32
N ASP A 378 -19.54 8.08 -0.23
CA ASP A 378 -18.94 8.52 1.04
C ASP A 378 -18.11 7.40 1.70
N LEU A 379 -18.52 6.14 1.58
CA LEU A 379 -17.66 4.98 1.89
C LEU A 379 -16.36 4.99 1.09
N TRP A 380 -16.40 5.32 -0.19
CA TRP A 380 -15.20 5.40 -1.03
C TRP A 380 -14.26 6.52 -0.57
N ARG A 381 -14.79 7.66 -0.10
CA ARG A 381 -14.01 8.73 0.57
C ARG A 381 -13.33 8.21 1.84
N LEU A 382 -14.00 7.32 2.57
CA LEU A 382 -13.54 6.73 3.83
C LEU A 382 -12.52 5.59 3.66
N PHE A 383 -12.29 5.05 2.47
CA PHE A 383 -11.40 3.88 2.31
C PHE A 383 -10.21 4.09 1.38
N PHE A 384 -10.33 4.96 0.37
CA PHE A 384 -9.38 4.96 -0.74
C PHE A 384 -8.78 6.30 -1.14
N ILE A 385 -9.48 7.38 -0.80
CA ILE A 385 -8.90 8.71 -0.78
C ILE A 385 -8.05 8.81 0.45
#